data_AF-A0A7R7E880-F1
#
_entry.id   AF-A0A7R7E880-F1
#
_cell.length_a   1.000
_cell.length_b   1.000
_cell.length_c   1.000
_cell.angle_alpha   90.00
_cell.angle_beta   90.00
_cell.angle_gamma   90.00
#
_symmetry.space_group_name_H-M   'P 1'
#
loop_
_entity.id
_entity.type
_entity.pdbx_description
1 polymer ?
#
loop_
_entity_poly.entity_id
_entity_poly.type
_entity_poly.pdbx_seq_one_letter_code
_entity_poly.pdbx_strand_id
1 'polypeptide(L)'
;MAAAYGYGLIFAGKYDEGTPILGHAVEAFSGHPTWWDYGLFVGAFMQGDMKRAAIASESLRTTASKSHYLAARLIGAKISGRDKLAGELANELTAEFPNFVADPRATFVDRKYPADLTDRLVQSLRAAGIGNPS
;
A
#
# COMPACT_ATOMS: atom_id res chain seq x y z
N MET A 1 20.97 6.03 2.40
CA MET A 1 20.35 6.76 3.53
C MET A 1 19.08 7.53 3.15
N ALA A 2 19.03 8.20 1.98
CA ALA A 2 17.87 8.99 1.56
C ALA A 2 16.53 8.22 1.54
N ALA A 3 16.50 7.00 0.99
CA ALA A 3 15.25 6.22 0.92
C ALA A 3 14.66 5.86 2.29
N ALA A 4 15.50 5.42 3.24
CA ALA A 4 15.04 5.11 4.60
C ALA A 4 14.51 6.35 5.33
N TYR A 5 15.13 7.51 5.10
CA TYR A 5 14.66 8.79 5.62
C TYR A 5 13.32 9.19 5.00
N GLY A 6 13.19 9.17 3.66
CA GLY A 6 11.94 9.46 2.97
C GLY A 6 10.80 8.53 3.40
N TYR A 7 11.08 7.23 3.53
CA TYR A 7 10.13 6.26 4.06
C TYR A 7 9.71 6.58 5.49
N GLY A 8 10.66 6.92 6.37
CA GLY A 8 10.36 7.34 7.74
C GLY A 8 9.43 8.56 7.79
N LEU A 9 9.65 9.55 6.93
CA LEU A 9 8.77 10.74 6.82
C LEU A 9 7.36 10.37 6.38
N ILE A 10 7.22 9.50 5.37
CA ILE A 10 5.91 9.01 4.90
C ILE A 10 5.14 8.33 6.04
N PHE A 11 5.80 7.44 6.79
CA PHE A 11 5.17 6.75 7.93
C PHE A 11 5.05 7.61 9.19
N ALA A 12 5.60 8.83 9.19
CA ALA A 12 5.33 9.86 10.18
C ALA A 12 4.19 10.81 9.76
N GLY A 13 3.50 10.54 8.63
CA GLY A 13 2.42 11.38 8.11
C GLY A 13 2.90 12.59 7.29
N LYS A 14 4.20 12.71 7.04
CA LYS A 14 4.81 13.82 6.29
C LYS A 14 4.96 13.47 4.82
N TYR A 15 3.83 13.23 4.15
CA TYR A 15 3.81 12.71 2.78
C TYR A 15 4.48 13.66 1.78
N ASP A 16 4.24 14.97 1.89
CA ASP A 16 4.80 15.98 0.99
C ASP A 16 6.32 16.12 1.11
N GLU A 17 6.88 15.83 2.28
CA GLU A 17 8.33 15.82 2.49
C GLU A 17 8.94 14.49 2.05
N GLY A 18 8.32 13.36 2.42
CA GLY A 18 8.92 12.03 2.28
C GLY A 18 8.82 11.43 0.88
N THR A 19 7.68 11.59 0.18
CA THR A 19 7.44 11.02 -1.15
C THR A 19 8.46 11.48 -2.20
N PRO A 20 8.79 12.78 -2.35
CA PRO A 20 9.78 13.19 -3.36
C PRO A 20 11.17 12.62 -3.07
N ILE A 21 11.58 12.54 -1.80
CA ILE A 21 12.88 11.97 -1.40
C ILE A 21 12.96 10.49 -1.75
N LEU A 22 11.93 9.72 -1.40
CA LEU A 22 11.88 8.29 -1.72
C LEU A 22 11.75 8.07 -3.24
N GLY A 23 11.02 8.94 -3.93
CA GLY A 23 10.83 8.92 -5.38
C GLY A 23 12.15 9.03 -6.13
N HIS A 24 12.95 10.04 -5.79
CA HIS A 24 14.28 10.20 -6.37
C HIS A 24 15.20 9.02 -6.08
N ALA A 25 15.11 8.41 -4.89
CA ALA A 25 15.92 7.24 -4.57
C ALA A 25 15.55 6.03 -5.44
N VAL A 26 14.25 5.78 -5.66
CA VAL A 26 13.76 4.71 -6.54
C VAL A 26 14.16 4.92 -7.99
N GLU A 27 14.04 6.16 -8.49
CA GLU A 27 14.47 6.52 -9.86
C GLU A 27 15.97 6.33 -10.06
N ALA A 28 16.78 6.66 -9.05
CA ALA A 28 18.24 6.56 -9.12
C ALA A 28 18.78 5.12 -9.02
N PHE A 29 18.00 4.18 -8.46
CA PHE A 29 18.49 2.83 -8.19
C PHE A 29 17.46 1.76 -8.56
N SER A 30 17.63 1.12 -9.72
CA SER A 30 16.70 0.10 -10.25
C SER A 30 16.65 -1.21 -9.44
N GLY A 31 17.69 -1.51 -8.64
CA GLY A 31 17.77 -2.72 -7.81
C GLY A 31 17.24 -2.55 -6.38
N HIS A 32 16.38 -1.56 -6.14
CA HIS A 32 15.90 -1.24 -4.79
C HIS A 32 15.04 -2.36 -4.19
N PRO A 33 15.01 -2.50 -2.87
CA PRO A 33 14.15 -3.47 -2.21
C PRO A 33 12.69 -3.05 -2.28
N THR A 34 11.77 -4.02 -2.38
CA THR A 34 10.32 -3.82 -2.57
C THR A 34 9.64 -2.94 -1.52
N TRP A 35 10.22 -2.78 -0.33
CA TRP A 35 9.66 -1.86 0.66
C TRP A 35 9.75 -0.39 0.22
N TRP A 36 10.63 -0.03 -0.72
CA TRP A 36 10.67 1.32 -1.31
C TRP A 36 9.42 1.58 -2.14
N ASP A 37 9.03 0.64 -3.00
CA ASP A 37 7.78 0.72 -3.76
C ASP A 37 6.56 0.81 -2.83
N TYR A 38 6.59 0.11 -1.69
CA TYR A 38 5.49 0.18 -0.74
C TYR A 38 5.39 1.57 -0.11
N GLY A 39 6.52 2.16 0.28
CA GLY A 39 6.55 3.55 0.75
C GLY A 39 6.06 4.52 -0.32
N LEU A 40 6.46 4.33 -1.58
CA LEU A 40 5.99 5.16 -2.69
C LEU A 40 4.50 5.03 -2.95
N PHE A 41 3.95 3.81 -2.89
CA PHE A 41 2.52 3.59 -2.96
C PHE A 41 1.81 4.40 -1.88
N VAL A 42 2.24 4.28 -0.62
CA VAL A 42 1.64 4.99 0.53
C VAL A 42 1.70 6.50 0.33
N GLY A 43 2.88 7.04 0.01
CA GLY A 43 3.09 8.47 -0.19
C GLY A 43 2.22 9.04 -1.30
N ALA A 44 2.28 8.43 -2.49
CA ALA A 44 1.48 8.85 -3.65
C ALA A 44 -0.03 8.71 -3.39
N PHE A 45 -0.44 7.62 -2.72
CA PHE A 45 -1.83 7.39 -2.36
C PHE A 45 -2.35 8.49 -1.44
N MET A 46 -1.59 8.88 -0.41
CA MET A 46 -1.99 9.94 0.51
C MET A 46 -2.01 11.32 -0.16
N GLN A 47 -1.09 11.59 -1.08
CA GLN A 47 -1.05 12.84 -1.84
C GLN A 47 -2.14 12.94 -2.93
N GLY A 48 -2.91 11.88 -3.16
CA GLY A 48 -3.94 11.89 -4.20
C GLY A 48 -3.42 11.55 -5.61
N ASP A 49 -2.13 11.25 -5.77
CA ASP A 49 -1.54 10.81 -7.03
C ASP A 49 -1.86 9.32 -7.28
N MET A 50 -3.12 9.07 -7.65
CA MET A 50 -3.65 7.73 -7.87
C MET A 50 -2.89 6.98 -8.98
N LYS A 51 -2.41 7.68 -10.00
CA LYS A 51 -1.65 7.08 -11.10
C LYS A 51 -0.32 6.54 -10.57
N ARG A 52 0.43 7.33 -9.82
CA ARG A 52 1.70 6.89 -9.25
C ARG A 52 1.50 5.81 -8.18
N ALA A 53 0.45 5.91 -7.36
CA ALA A 53 0.10 4.87 -6.39
C ALA A 53 -0.14 3.53 -7.10
N ALA A 54 -0.94 3.51 -8.17
CA ALA A 54 -1.18 2.30 -8.93
C ALA A 54 0.11 1.68 -9.47
N ILE A 55 0.97 2.48 -10.11
CA ILE A 55 2.27 2.02 -10.64
C ILE A 55 3.14 1.41 -9.53
N ALA A 56 3.32 2.12 -8.41
CA ALA A 56 4.14 1.64 -7.30
C ALA A 56 3.59 0.35 -6.69
N SER A 57 2.26 0.20 -6.64
CA SER A 57 1.64 -1.04 -6.15
C SER A 57 1.95 -2.25 -7.02
N GLU A 58 2.09 -2.08 -8.34
CA GLU A 58 2.38 -3.20 -9.26
C GLU A 58 3.76 -3.82 -9.02
N SER A 59 4.71 -3.02 -8.54
CA SER A 59 6.07 -3.46 -8.18
C SER A 59 6.10 -4.36 -6.93
N LEU A 60 5.00 -4.44 -6.15
CA LEU A 60 4.93 -5.21 -4.91
C LEU A 60 4.78 -6.73 -5.10
N ARG A 61 5.18 -7.27 -6.25
CA ARG A 61 5.14 -8.71 -6.53
C ARG A 61 6.30 -9.39 -5.80
N THR A 62 6.03 -9.90 -4.60
CA THR A 62 7.02 -10.65 -3.79
C THR A 62 6.76 -12.15 -3.83
N THR A 63 7.81 -12.95 -3.66
CA THR A 63 7.72 -14.42 -3.53
C THR A 63 7.09 -14.88 -2.23
N ALA A 64 7.18 -14.06 -1.17
CA ALA A 64 6.46 -14.26 0.08
C ALA A 64 5.34 -13.22 0.20
N SER A 65 4.09 -13.67 0.26
CA SER A 65 2.93 -12.80 0.42
C SER A 65 2.97 -12.09 1.77
N LYS A 66 2.71 -10.77 1.75
CA LYS A 66 2.48 -9.97 2.95
C LYS A 66 1.12 -9.30 2.79
N SER A 67 0.25 -9.41 3.79
CA SER A 67 -1.12 -8.88 3.73
C SER A 67 -1.20 -7.42 3.25
N HIS A 68 -0.37 -6.53 3.80
CA HIS A 68 -0.32 -5.12 3.41
C HIS A 68 0.21 -4.87 1.98
N TYR A 69 1.04 -5.75 1.43
CA TYR A 69 1.48 -5.64 0.03
C TYR A 69 0.38 -6.11 -0.92
N LEU A 70 -0.31 -7.22 -0.60
CA LEU A 70 -1.48 -7.67 -1.35
C LEU A 70 -2.62 -6.64 -1.29
N ALA A 71 -2.86 -6.05 -0.12
CA ALA A 71 -3.81 -4.96 0.07
C ALA A 71 -3.48 -3.74 -0.80
N ALA A 72 -2.20 -3.33 -0.86
CA ALA A 72 -1.78 -2.24 -1.74
C ALA A 72 -1.97 -2.57 -3.22
N ARG A 73 -1.61 -3.79 -3.64
CA ARG A 73 -1.85 -4.28 -5.02
C ARG A 73 -3.34 -4.30 -5.37
N LEU A 74 -4.19 -4.72 -4.44
CA LEU A 74 -5.63 -4.73 -4.60
C LEU A 74 -6.16 -3.31 -4.83
N ILE A 75 -5.76 -2.36 -3.98
CA ILE A 75 -6.13 -0.94 -4.13
C ILE A 75 -5.66 -0.40 -5.47
N GLY A 76 -4.40 -0.65 -5.87
CA GLY A 76 -3.87 -0.21 -7.16
C GLY A 76 -4.60 -0.82 -8.36
N ALA A 77 -5.00 -2.09 -8.28
CA ALA A 77 -5.83 -2.74 -9.30
C ALA A 77 -7.20 -2.09 -9.43
N LYS A 78 -7.86 -1.74 -8.31
CA LYS A 78 -9.13 -0.99 -8.32
C LYS A 78 -8.95 0.41 -8.90
N ILE A 79 -7.90 1.13 -8.51
CA ILE A 79 -7.57 2.45 -9.08
C ILE A 79 -7.41 2.38 -10.61
N SER A 80 -6.80 1.31 -11.10
CA SER A 80 -6.53 1.10 -12.52
C SER A 80 -7.71 0.51 -13.31
N GLY A 81 -8.86 0.28 -12.67
CA GLY A 81 -10.03 -0.36 -13.30
C GLY A 81 -9.80 -1.83 -13.69
N ARG A 82 -8.81 -2.51 -13.10
CA ARG A 82 -8.49 -3.92 -13.40
C ARG A 82 -9.28 -4.86 -12.50
N ASP A 83 -10.61 -4.90 -12.70
CA ASP A 83 -11.52 -5.61 -11.78
C ASP A 83 -11.25 -7.11 -11.65
N LYS A 84 -10.84 -7.78 -12.74
CA LYS A 84 -10.46 -9.20 -12.68
C LYS A 84 -9.30 -9.44 -11.72
N LEU A 85 -8.23 -8.66 -11.88
CA LEU A 85 -7.05 -8.74 -11.02
C LEU A 85 -7.39 -8.36 -9.57
N ALA A 86 -8.25 -7.37 -9.37
CA ALA A 86 -8.71 -7.01 -8.03
C ALA A 86 -9.48 -8.15 -7.37
N GLY A 87 -10.35 -8.86 -8.10
CA GLY A 87 -11.04 -10.05 -7.58
C GLY A 87 -10.06 -11.18 -7.20
N GLU A 88 -9.05 -11.43 -8.04
CA GLU A 88 -8.01 -12.43 -7.75
C GLU A 88 -7.23 -12.09 -6.47
N LEU A 89 -6.80 -10.83 -6.33
CA LEU A 89 -6.07 -10.35 -5.15
C LEU A 89 -6.94 -10.37 -3.88
N ALA A 90 -8.23 -10.06 -3.99
CA ALA A 90 -9.15 -10.12 -2.86
C ALA A 90 -9.37 -11.57 -2.39
N ASN A 91 -9.49 -12.51 -3.32
CA ASN A 91 -9.59 -13.94 -3.02
C ASN A 91 -8.30 -14.46 -2.36
N GLU A 92 -7.13 -14.10 -2.88
CA GLU A 92 -5.83 -14.44 -2.30
C GLU A 92 -5.70 -13.90 -0.88
N LEU A 93 -6.05 -12.63 -0.66
CA LEU A 93 -6.00 -12.00 0.66
C LEU A 93 -6.95 -12.69 1.67
N THR A 94 -8.14 -13.10 1.21
CA THR A 94 -9.13 -13.83 2.04
C THR A 94 -8.65 -15.22 2.41
N ALA A 95 -8.02 -15.92 1.46
CA ALA A 95 -7.50 -17.27 1.69
C ALA A 95 -6.26 -17.28 2.57
N GLU A 96 -5.30 -16.38 2.33
CA GLU A 96 -4.00 -16.40 3.00
C GLU A 96 -3.97 -15.58 4.30
N PHE A 97 -4.80 -14.54 4.41
CA PHE A 97 -4.78 -13.61 5.55
C PHE A 97 -6.19 -13.35 6.11
N PRO A 98 -6.94 -14.37 6.54
CA PRO A 98 -8.32 -14.21 7.02
C PRO A 98 -8.44 -13.25 8.21
N ASN A 99 -7.47 -13.25 9.14
CA ASN A 99 -7.44 -12.30 10.26
C ASN A 99 -7.26 -10.86 9.80
N PHE A 100 -6.46 -10.63 8.75
CA PHE A 100 -6.32 -9.30 8.15
C PHE A 100 -7.61 -8.87 7.46
N VAL A 101 -8.29 -9.78 6.75
CA VAL A 101 -9.56 -9.47 6.08
C VAL A 101 -10.67 -9.16 7.09
N ALA A 102 -10.70 -9.85 8.22
CA ALA A 102 -11.66 -9.60 9.29
C ALA A 102 -11.47 -8.21 9.94
N ASP A 103 -10.22 -7.82 10.22
CA ASP A 103 -9.89 -6.49 10.75
C ASP A 103 -8.59 -5.93 10.16
N PRO A 104 -8.66 -5.28 8.98
CA PRO A 104 -7.48 -4.66 8.37
C PRO A 104 -6.91 -3.53 9.23
N ARG A 105 -7.77 -2.84 9.99
CA ARG A 105 -7.39 -1.69 10.82
C ARG A 105 -6.44 -2.14 11.93
N ALA A 106 -6.75 -3.22 12.64
CA ALA A 106 -5.89 -3.74 13.71
C ALA A 106 -4.44 -3.95 13.24
N THR A 107 -4.27 -4.49 12.03
CA THR A 107 -2.93 -4.71 11.45
C THR A 107 -2.17 -3.41 11.19
N PHE A 108 -2.84 -2.38 10.67
CA PHE A 108 -2.19 -1.09 10.39
C PHE A 108 -1.87 -0.31 11.67
N VAL A 109 -2.76 -0.38 12.67
CA VAL A 109 -2.55 0.24 13.99
C VAL A 109 -1.39 -0.42 14.74
N ASP A 110 -1.30 -1.75 14.75
CA ASP A 110 -0.18 -2.49 15.36
C ASP A 110 1.17 -2.10 14.73
N ARG A 111 1.16 -1.85 13.42
CA ARG A 111 2.32 -1.35 12.66
C ARG A 111 2.59 0.14 12.82
N LYS A 112 1.82 0.84 13.66
CA LYS A 112 1.96 2.27 13.97
C LYS A 112 1.82 3.17 12.74
N TYR A 113 0.93 2.82 11.81
CA TYR A 113 0.65 3.70 10.69
C TYR A 113 -0.05 4.98 11.17
N PRO A 114 0.15 6.13 10.50
CA PRO A 114 -0.65 7.32 10.73
C PRO A 114 -2.15 7.02 10.66
N ALA A 115 -2.95 7.71 11.48
CA ALA A 115 -4.39 7.45 11.61
C ALA A 115 -5.13 7.73 10.29
N ASP A 116 -4.80 8.84 9.64
CA ASP A 116 -5.33 9.25 8.34
C ASP A 116 -4.99 8.25 7.22
N LEU A 117 -3.75 7.74 7.21
CA LEU A 117 -3.35 6.66 6.30
C LEU A 117 -4.17 5.40 6.57
N THR A 118 -4.29 5.01 7.84
CA THR A 118 -5.05 3.83 8.24
C THR A 118 -6.51 3.93 7.81
N ASP A 119 -7.15 5.07 8.06
CA ASP A 119 -8.54 5.33 7.69
C ASP A 119 -8.74 5.22 6.18
N ARG A 120 -7.85 5.85 5.40
CA ARG A 120 -7.94 5.83 3.94
C ARG A 120 -7.70 4.43 3.36
N LEU A 121 -6.72 3.69 3.87
CA LEU A 121 -6.47 2.30 3.44
C LEU A 121 -7.66 1.40 3.77
N VAL A 122 -8.20 1.47 4.98
CA VAL A 122 -9.37 0.69 5.39
C VAL A 122 -10.59 1.03 4.54
N GLN A 123 -10.82 2.31 4.26
CA GLN A 123 -11.92 2.75 3.38
C GLN A 123 -11.77 2.18 1.96
N SER A 124 -10.56 2.23 1.39
CA SER A 124 -10.30 1.67 0.05
C SER A 124 -10.41 0.16 0.01
N LEU A 125 -9.98 -0.55 1.07
CA LEU A 125 -10.17 -1.99 1.20
C LEU A 125 -11.65 -2.36 1.31
N ARG A 126 -12.43 -1.59 2.06
CA ARG A 126 -13.88 -1.77 2.15
C ARG A 126 -14.56 -1.59 0.79
N ALA A 127 -14.18 -0.57 0.04
CA ALA A 127 -14.66 -0.36 -1.33
C ALA A 127 -14.24 -1.49 -2.28
N ALA A 128 -13.19 -2.23 -1.96
CA ALA A 128 -12.74 -3.42 -2.66
C ALA A 128 -13.36 -4.74 -2.12
N GLY A 129 -14.27 -4.67 -1.14
CA GLY A 129 -14.96 -5.83 -0.57
C GLY A 129 -14.23 -6.49 0.62
N ILE A 130 -13.17 -5.89 1.15
CA ILE A 130 -12.38 -6.39 2.29
C ILE A 130 -12.75 -5.65 3.58
N GLY A 131 -12.94 -6.35 4.70
CA GLY A 131 -13.23 -5.72 5.99
C GLY A 131 -14.67 -5.21 6.15
N ASN A 132 -15.63 -5.84 5.45
CA ASN A 132 -17.05 -5.67 5.77
C ASN A 132 -17.40 -6.56 6.97
N PRO A 133 -18.03 -6.03 8.03
CA PRO A 133 -18.68 -6.90 9.00
C PRO A 133 -19.75 -7.73 8.27
N SER A 134 -19.76 -9.03 8.55
CA SER A 134 -20.85 -9.93 8.15
C SER A 134 -22.16 -9.54 8.81
#